data_AF-A0A3S1I5L7-F1
#
_entry.id   AF-A0A3S1I5L7-F1
#
_cell.length_a   1.000
_cell.length_b   1.000
_cell.length_c   1.000
_cell.angle_alpha   90.00
_cell.angle_beta   90.00
_cell.angle_gamma   90.00
#
_symmetry.space_group_name_H-M   'P 1'
#
loop_
_entity.id
_entity.type
_entity.pdbx_description
1 polymer ?
#
loop_
_entity_poly.entity_id
_entity_poly.type
_entity_poly.pdbx_seq_one_letter_code
_entity_poly.pdbx_strand_id
1 'polypeptide(L)'
;DCKAEVVTGSAEGYAHYALYPESYLDAAQKSGLDANTCVIGVRSIGLGLAAMVAASIGAPAPFSVRPIGHPFRRYINADPQSIATWMNNPSARFAVVDEGPGLSGSSMHAVIMWLRELGIDTDRIHLFPSHSGGPGIEASREARETWSRCPKHVATAFECTFSESSKIPTLRDWVAEAVGRPELGLTELSGGEWRAAHYADEGRWPPSPRGTERRKFLASAGRDRWLVKFAGLGETGRRKKRTATMLHEAEFGSQVVALCHGFLVERWIDGTTMDQAPLPRERLIAEFTNYLAWRALNLRTCEPGASLLALAE
;
A
#
# COMPACT_ATOMS: atom_id res chain seq x y z
N ASP A 1 7.72 -22.39 23.40
CA ASP A 1 6.72 -21.32 23.28
C ASP A 1 7.13 -20.06 24.02
N CYS A 2 7.75 -19.12 23.30
CA CYS A 2 7.98 -17.78 23.84
C CYS A 2 6.63 -17.05 23.91
N LYS A 3 6.11 -16.89 25.13
CA LYS A 3 4.94 -16.05 25.46
C LYS A 3 5.26 -14.55 25.40
N ALA A 4 6.00 -14.12 24.37
CA ALA A 4 6.28 -12.71 24.15
C ALA A 4 5.26 -12.15 23.17
N GLU A 5 4.57 -11.07 23.53
CA GLU A 5 3.77 -10.31 22.58
C GLU A 5 4.70 -9.74 21.49
N VAL A 6 4.44 -10.09 20.24
CA VAL A 6 5.16 -9.56 19.09
C VAL A 6 4.38 -8.36 18.56
N VAL A 7 4.90 -7.16 18.80
CA VAL A 7 4.33 -5.93 18.22
C VAL A 7 4.81 -5.79 16.78
N THR A 8 3.87 -5.82 15.84
CA THR A 8 4.11 -5.57 14.41
C THR A 8 3.72 -4.15 14.05
N GLY A 9 4.54 -3.47 13.26
CA GLY A 9 4.18 -2.17 12.68
C GLY A 9 3.03 -2.30 11.67
N SER A 10 2.30 -1.21 11.46
CA SER A 10 1.30 -1.09 10.40
C SER A 10 1.91 -1.49 9.04
N ALA A 11 1.22 -2.35 8.29
CA ALA A 11 1.56 -2.66 6.91
C ALA A 11 1.03 -1.53 6.01
N GLU A 12 1.88 -0.53 5.75
CA GLU A 12 1.50 0.70 5.04
C GLU A 12 0.98 0.42 3.62
N GLY A 13 1.63 -0.47 2.86
CA GLY A 13 1.13 -0.94 1.56
C GLY A 13 -0.32 -1.40 1.58
N TYR A 14 -0.72 -2.18 2.59
CA TYR A 14 -2.10 -2.64 2.77
C TYR A 14 -3.03 -1.52 3.20
N ALA A 15 -2.53 -0.54 3.95
CA ALA A 15 -3.34 0.52 4.55
C ALA A 15 -3.55 1.73 3.62
N HIS A 16 -2.60 2.00 2.73
CA HIS A 16 -2.46 3.28 2.04
C HIS A 16 -2.18 3.16 0.53
N TYR A 17 -1.38 2.18 0.10
CA TYR A 17 -0.84 2.17 -1.28
C TYR A 17 -1.54 1.23 -2.24
N ALA A 18 -2.65 0.62 -1.83
CA ALA A 18 -3.36 -0.38 -2.63
C ALA A 18 -2.44 -1.53 -3.08
N LEU A 19 -1.54 -1.96 -2.19
CA LEU A 19 -0.69 -3.13 -2.42
C LEU A 19 -1.46 -4.40 -2.06
N TYR A 20 -1.76 -5.23 -3.06
CA TYR A 20 -2.52 -6.46 -2.88
C TYR A 20 -1.58 -7.67 -2.79
N PRO A 21 -1.70 -8.57 -1.80
CA PRO A 21 -0.88 -9.78 -1.74
C PRO A 21 -0.94 -10.63 -3.02
N GLU A 22 -2.06 -10.61 -3.74
CA GLU A 22 -2.26 -11.28 -5.04
C GLU A 22 -1.26 -10.82 -6.10
N SER A 23 -0.80 -9.57 -6.04
CA SER A 23 0.23 -9.05 -6.98
C SER A 23 1.58 -9.75 -6.83
N TYR A 24 1.90 -10.24 -5.63
CA TYR A 24 3.12 -11.01 -5.36
C TYR A 24 2.98 -12.47 -5.74
N LEU A 25 1.76 -13.02 -5.67
CA LEU A 25 1.47 -14.35 -6.18
C LEU A 25 1.71 -14.38 -7.69
N ASP A 26 1.16 -13.44 -8.45
CA ASP A 26 1.36 -13.38 -9.90
C ASP A 26 2.84 -13.11 -10.28
N ALA A 27 3.53 -12.21 -9.56
CA ALA A 27 4.97 -11.99 -9.75
C ALA A 27 5.79 -13.27 -9.49
N ALA A 28 5.42 -14.04 -8.48
CA ALA A 28 6.07 -15.31 -8.14
C ALA A 28 5.82 -16.38 -9.20
N GLN A 29 4.61 -16.49 -9.76
CA GLN A 29 4.33 -17.41 -10.87
C GLN A 29 5.19 -17.12 -12.11
N LYS A 30 5.43 -15.82 -12.40
CA LYS A 30 6.24 -15.37 -13.54
C LYS A 30 7.75 -15.45 -13.28
N SER A 31 8.16 -15.66 -12.03
CA SER A 31 9.56 -15.59 -11.63
C SER A 31 10.43 -16.74 -12.13
N GLY A 32 9.82 -17.89 -12.44
CA GLY A 32 10.52 -19.14 -12.74
C GLY A 32 11.18 -19.82 -11.53
N LEU A 33 10.94 -19.32 -10.31
CA LEU A 33 11.37 -19.97 -9.07
C LEU A 33 10.47 -21.17 -8.73
N ASP A 34 11.01 -22.10 -7.94
CA ASP A 34 10.34 -23.33 -7.53
C ASP A 34 10.46 -23.56 -6.01
N ALA A 35 10.04 -24.76 -5.56
CA ALA A 35 10.03 -25.17 -4.16
C ALA A 35 11.42 -25.17 -3.50
N ASN A 36 12.50 -25.23 -4.28
CA ASN A 36 13.88 -25.15 -3.79
C ASN A 36 14.34 -23.69 -3.58
N THR A 37 13.46 -22.89 -2.98
CA THR A 37 13.70 -21.47 -2.71
C THR A 37 13.52 -21.16 -1.23
N CYS A 38 14.50 -20.48 -0.63
CA CYS A 38 14.35 -19.88 0.70
C CYS A 38 13.63 -18.53 0.54
N VAL A 39 12.37 -18.46 0.95
CA VAL A 39 11.60 -17.21 0.89
C VAL A 39 11.79 -16.44 2.20
N ILE A 40 12.30 -15.21 2.10
CA ILE A 40 12.66 -14.34 3.21
C ILE A 40 11.79 -13.09 3.18
N GLY A 41 10.86 -12.99 4.13
CA GLY A 41 10.04 -11.80 4.31
C GLY A 41 10.70 -10.77 5.22
N VAL A 42 10.86 -9.54 4.72
CA VAL A 42 11.35 -8.41 5.52
C VAL A 42 10.19 -7.88 6.38
N ARG A 43 10.34 -7.89 7.70
CA ARG A 43 9.30 -7.35 8.59
C ARG A 43 9.19 -5.83 8.41
N SER A 44 7.99 -5.25 8.37
CA SER A 44 6.69 -5.82 8.74
C SER A 44 5.96 -6.51 7.57
N ILE A 45 5.45 -5.72 6.62
CA ILE A 45 4.55 -6.18 5.54
C ILE A 45 5.11 -7.34 4.71
N GLY A 46 6.43 -7.38 4.49
CA GLY A 46 7.10 -8.40 3.69
C GLY A 46 6.89 -9.84 4.15
N LEU A 47 6.51 -10.09 5.42
CA LEU A 47 6.17 -11.45 5.86
C LEU A 47 4.87 -11.97 5.24
N GLY A 48 3.82 -11.15 5.19
CA GLY A 48 2.55 -11.54 4.56
C GLY A 48 2.73 -11.71 3.05
N LEU A 49 3.51 -10.83 2.42
CA LEU A 49 3.86 -10.91 1.01
C LEU A 49 4.71 -12.15 0.70
N ALA A 50 5.69 -12.47 1.56
CA ALA A 50 6.52 -13.67 1.44
C ALA A 50 5.69 -14.96 1.52
N ALA A 51 4.62 -14.99 2.32
CA ALA A 51 3.71 -16.14 2.36
C ALA A 51 3.04 -16.38 0.99
N MET A 52 2.65 -15.31 0.29
CA MET A 52 2.10 -15.42 -1.07
C MET A 52 3.13 -15.93 -2.07
N VAL A 53 4.35 -15.42 -2.01
CA VAL A 53 5.46 -15.88 -2.86
C VAL A 53 5.75 -17.36 -2.61
N ALA A 54 5.89 -17.77 -1.34
CA ALA A 54 6.18 -19.16 -0.98
C ALA A 54 5.06 -20.11 -1.43
N ALA A 55 3.80 -19.75 -1.16
CA ALA A 55 2.65 -20.54 -1.59
C ALA A 55 2.58 -20.67 -3.12
N SER A 56 2.93 -19.61 -3.86
CA SER A 56 2.89 -19.60 -5.31
C SER A 56 3.92 -20.51 -5.98
N ILE A 57 5.12 -20.61 -5.41
CA ILE A 57 6.22 -21.41 -5.99
C ILE A 57 6.34 -22.80 -5.34
N GLY A 58 5.46 -23.12 -4.39
CA GLY A 58 5.49 -24.38 -3.63
C GLY A 58 6.66 -24.47 -2.64
N ALA A 59 7.25 -23.35 -2.23
CA ALA A 59 8.33 -23.33 -1.25
C ALA A 59 7.81 -23.55 0.19
N PRO A 60 8.68 -23.98 1.12
CA PRO A 60 8.34 -24.05 2.54
C PRO A 60 7.91 -22.70 3.12
N ALA A 61 7.34 -22.73 4.33
CA ALA A 61 6.92 -21.52 5.04
C ALA A 61 8.06 -20.47 5.09
N PRO A 62 7.75 -19.18 4.86
CA PRO A 62 8.78 -18.16 4.72
C PRO A 62 9.54 -17.94 6.04
N PHE A 63 10.84 -17.73 5.91
CA PHE A 63 11.68 -17.21 6.98
C PHE A 63 11.48 -15.69 7.08
N SER A 64 11.50 -15.14 8.29
CA SER A 64 11.28 -13.70 8.49
C SER A 64 12.48 -13.06 9.15
N VAL A 65 12.89 -11.89 8.67
CA VAL A 65 13.99 -11.11 9.24
C VAL A 65 13.55 -9.71 9.61
N ARG A 66 14.19 -9.13 10.63
CA ARG A 66 14.00 -7.73 11.02
C ARG A 66 15.35 -7.00 10.90
N PRO A 67 15.53 -6.18 9.86
CA PRO A 67 16.69 -5.30 9.80
C PRO A 67 16.72 -4.35 11.00
N ILE A 68 17.89 -4.20 11.62
CA ILE A 68 18.12 -3.35 12.80
C ILE A 68 19.22 -2.30 12.50
N GLY A 69 19.47 -1.39 13.45
CA GLY A 69 20.44 -0.30 13.27
C GLY A 69 19.82 0.97 12.69
N HIS A 70 20.65 1.86 12.13
CA HIS A 70 20.22 3.17 11.61
C HIS A 70 19.25 3.02 10.43
N PRO A 71 18.20 3.87 10.28
CA PRO A 71 17.22 3.76 9.20
C PRO A 71 17.80 3.65 7.78
N PHE A 72 18.95 4.27 7.51
CA PHE A 72 19.63 4.22 6.20
C PHE A 72 20.86 3.30 6.15
N ARG A 73 21.19 2.62 7.26
CA ARG A 73 22.33 1.68 7.37
C ARG A 73 21.91 0.50 8.24
N ARG A 74 20.98 -0.29 7.71
CA ARG A 74 20.44 -1.46 8.38
C ARG A 74 21.38 -2.65 8.21
N TYR A 75 21.33 -3.58 9.15
CA TYR A 75 22.01 -4.88 9.08
C TYR A 75 21.10 -5.99 9.64
N ILE A 76 21.44 -7.25 9.34
CA ILE A 76 20.75 -8.43 9.86
C ILE A 76 21.59 -9.05 10.97
N ASN A 77 20.93 -9.38 12.08
CA ASN A 77 21.51 -10.19 13.15
C ASN A 77 20.60 -11.41 13.35
N ALA A 78 20.81 -12.43 12.54
CA ALA A 78 20.05 -13.67 12.55
C ALA A 78 21.02 -14.87 12.49
N ASP A 79 20.68 -15.95 13.20
CA ASP A 79 21.48 -17.17 13.22
C ASP A 79 21.46 -17.83 11.82
N PRO A 80 22.63 -17.99 11.16
CA PRO A 80 22.74 -18.64 9.85
C PRO A 80 22.18 -20.06 9.81
N GLN A 81 22.15 -20.76 10.95
CA GLN A 81 21.57 -22.10 11.04
C GLN A 81 20.08 -22.13 10.65
N SER A 82 19.39 -21.00 10.76
CA SER A 82 17.98 -20.85 10.37
C SER A 82 17.74 -21.10 8.87
N ILE A 83 18.78 -20.94 8.03
CA ILE A 83 18.70 -21.14 6.58
C ILE A 83 19.72 -22.17 6.06
N ALA A 84 20.32 -22.97 6.95
CA ALA A 84 21.42 -23.89 6.62
C ALA A 84 21.06 -24.89 5.51
N THR A 85 19.82 -25.38 5.47
CA THR A 85 19.34 -26.32 4.45
C THR A 85 19.48 -25.75 3.03
N TRP A 86 19.17 -24.47 2.83
CA TRP A 86 19.31 -23.82 1.52
C TRP A 86 20.74 -23.35 1.26
N MET A 87 21.44 -22.88 2.30
CA MET A 87 22.82 -22.42 2.18
C MET A 87 23.75 -23.54 1.66
N ASN A 88 23.56 -24.77 2.14
CA ASN A 88 24.36 -25.93 1.75
C ASN A 88 23.91 -26.57 0.42
N ASN A 89 22.86 -26.04 -0.23
CA ASN A 89 22.38 -26.52 -1.52
C ASN A 89 22.76 -25.52 -2.64
N PRO A 90 23.68 -25.87 -3.56
CA PRO A 90 24.10 -24.98 -4.65
C PRO A 90 22.98 -24.58 -5.61
N SER A 91 21.94 -25.42 -5.77
CA SER A 91 20.82 -25.13 -6.67
C SER A 91 19.71 -24.31 -6.00
N ALA A 92 19.77 -24.12 -4.68
CA ALA A 92 18.75 -23.36 -3.97
C ALA A 92 18.80 -21.87 -4.35
N ARG A 93 17.62 -21.24 -4.42
CA ARG A 93 17.47 -19.80 -4.65
C ARG A 93 17.00 -19.11 -3.38
N PHE A 94 17.13 -17.79 -3.34
CA PHE A 94 16.70 -16.96 -2.22
C PHE A 94 15.77 -15.86 -2.73
N ALA A 95 14.57 -15.77 -2.17
CA ALA A 95 13.59 -14.74 -2.52
C ALA A 95 13.48 -13.73 -1.38
N VAL A 96 13.94 -12.50 -1.57
CA VAL A 96 13.82 -11.41 -0.59
C VAL A 96 12.58 -10.59 -0.91
N VAL A 97 11.60 -10.59 0.00
CA VAL A 97 10.26 -10.06 -0.24
C VAL A 97 9.97 -8.90 0.69
N ASP A 98 9.64 -7.74 0.12
CA ASP A 98 9.26 -6.53 0.85
C ASP A 98 8.43 -5.59 -0.05
N GLU A 99 7.81 -4.57 0.54
CA GLU A 99 7.20 -3.46 -0.20
C GLU A 99 8.26 -2.58 -0.88
N GLY A 100 9.42 -2.40 -0.23
CA GLY A 100 10.48 -1.49 -0.68
C GLY A 100 11.03 -1.78 -2.09
N PRO A 101 11.98 -0.95 -2.55
CA PRO A 101 12.83 -0.06 -1.76
C PRO A 101 12.26 1.36 -1.60
N GLY A 102 12.29 1.89 -0.38
CA GLY A 102 11.98 3.30 -0.11
C GLY A 102 13.18 4.25 -0.31
N LEU A 103 13.23 5.34 0.48
CA LEU A 103 14.23 6.42 0.37
C LEU A 103 15.68 5.95 0.29
N SER A 104 16.06 4.91 1.05
CA SER A 104 17.43 4.37 1.06
C SER A 104 17.54 2.92 0.55
N GLY A 105 16.44 2.18 0.50
CA GLY A 105 16.45 0.72 0.24
C GLY A 105 17.21 -0.12 1.28
N SER A 106 17.57 0.46 2.43
CA SER A 106 18.48 -0.15 3.42
C SER A 106 17.99 -1.51 3.96
N SER A 107 16.69 -1.69 4.14
CA SER A 107 16.11 -2.94 4.67
C SER A 107 16.36 -4.13 3.75
N MET A 108 16.04 -4.01 2.46
CA MET A 108 16.32 -5.07 1.49
C MET A 108 17.82 -5.25 1.29
N HIS A 109 18.57 -4.14 1.22
CA HIS A 109 20.03 -4.19 1.08
C HIS A 109 20.69 -4.96 2.22
N ALA A 110 20.26 -4.76 3.48
CA ALA A 110 20.76 -5.49 4.63
C ALA A 110 20.60 -7.01 4.49
N VAL A 111 19.47 -7.48 3.96
CA VAL A 111 19.23 -8.92 3.73
C VAL A 111 20.16 -9.44 2.64
N ILE A 112 20.34 -8.69 1.56
CA ILE A 112 21.23 -9.09 0.47
C ILE A 112 22.68 -9.19 0.98
N MET A 113 23.15 -8.22 1.77
CA MET A 113 24.50 -8.25 2.34
C MET A 113 24.70 -9.43 3.29
N TRP A 114 23.73 -9.70 4.15
CA TRP A 114 23.76 -10.87 5.04
C TRP A 114 23.84 -12.19 4.26
N LEU A 115 23.06 -12.36 3.19
CA LEU A 115 23.16 -13.56 2.34
C LEU A 115 24.52 -13.66 1.64
N ARG A 116 25.09 -12.54 1.19
CA ARG A 116 26.42 -12.51 0.57
C ARG A 116 27.54 -12.84 1.56
N GLU A 117 27.44 -12.39 2.80
CA GLU A 117 28.38 -12.75 3.88
C GLU A 117 28.36 -14.26 4.18
N LEU A 118 27.23 -14.93 3.92
CA LEU A 118 27.08 -16.38 4.00
C LEU A 118 27.53 -17.12 2.73
N GLY A 119 28.13 -16.42 1.76
CA GLY A 119 28.65 -17.02 0.53
C GLY A 119 27.59 -17.28 -0.54
N ILE A 120 26.40 -16.66 -0.45
CA ILE A 120 25.38 -16.78 -1.50
C ILE A 120 25.66 -15.79 -2.63
N ASP A 121 25.78 -16.31 -3.84
CA ASP A 121 25.98 -15.51 -5.04
C ASP A 121 24.79 -14.63 -5.38
N THR A 122 25.05 -13.45 -5.94
CA THR A 122 24.03 -12.41 -6.18
C THR A 122 22.98 -12.83 -7.22
N ASP A 123 23.33 -13.68 -8.18
CA ASP A 123 22.41 -14.22 -9.19
C ASP A 123 21.41 -15.23 -8.59
N ARG A 124 21.68 -15.77 -7.39
CA ARG A 124 20.77 -16.63 -6.63
C ARG A 124 19.82 -15.85 -5.73
N ILE A 125 20.00 -14.54 -5.59
CA ILE A 125 19.21 -13.66 -4.73
C ILE A 125 18.21 -12.89 -5.58
N HIS A 126 16.95 -13.29 -5.54
CA HIS A 126 15.84 -12.69 -6.27
C HIS A 126 15.07 -11.73 -5.36
N LEU A 127 14.80 -10.52 -5.85
CA LEU A 127 14.07 -9.50 -5.11
C LEU A 127 12.62 -9.44 -5.58
N PHE A 128 11.69 -9.34 -4.63
CA PHE A 128 10.27 -9.10 -4.90
C PHE A 128 9.87 -7.75 -4.29
N PRO A 129 9.98 -6.64 -5.06
CA PRO A 129 9.56 -5.32 -4.64
C PRO A 129 8.15 -4.95 -5.14
N SER A 130 7.55 -3.91 -4.54
CA SER A 130 6.24 -3.41 -5.00
C SER A 130 6.31 -2.59 -6.30
N HIS A 131 7.51 -2.12 -6.70
CA HIS A 131 7.71 -1.30 -7.88
C HIS A 131 9.07 -1.55 -8.55
N SER A 132 9.20 -1.12 -9.81
CA SER A 132 10.42 -1.26 -10.61
C SER A 132 11.50 -0.21 -10.30
N GLY A 133 11.13 0.88 -9.62
CA GLY A 133 12.06 1.91 -9.16
C GLY A 133 13.16 1.35 -8.24
N GLY A 134 14.35 1.93 -8.32
CA GLY A 134 15.44 1.59 -7.40
C GLY A 134 15.39 2.37 -6.08
N PRO A 135 16.33 2.10 -5.16
CA PRO A 135 16.49 2.86 -3.93
C PRO A 135 16.60 4.37 -4.18
N GLY A 136 15.96 5.16 -3.33
CA GLY A 136 15.86 6.62 -3.47
C GLY A 136 17.16 7.40 -3.25
N ILE A 137 17.02 8.71 -3.00
CA ILE A 137 18.15 9.64 -2.93
C ILE A 137 19.11 9.34 -1.76
N GLU A 138 18.59 8.81 -0.66
CA GLU A 138 19.34 8.46 0.56
C GLU A 138 20.08 7.12 0.45
N ALA A 139 20.00 6.44 -0.70
CA ALA A 139 20.67 5.17 -0.90
C ALA A 139 22.19 5.35 -1.05
N SER A 140 22.95 4.47 -0.41
CA SER A 140 24.39 4.38 -0.64
C SER A 140 24.69 3.90 -2.06
N ARG A 141 25.90 4.19 -2.55
CA ARG A 141 26.37 3.65 -3.84
C ARG A 141 26.31 2.12 -3.87
N GLU A 142 26.75 1.48 -2.79
CA GLU A 142 26.72 0.02 -2.64
C GLU A 142 25.30 -0.56 -2.69
N ALA A 143 24.32 0.10 -2.06
CA ALA A 143 22.92 -0.31 -2.10
C ALA A 143 22.36 -0.27 -3.53
N ARG A 144 22.69 0.78 -4.29
CA ARG A 144 22.29 0.92 -5.71
C ARG A 144 22.96 -0.13 -6.61
N GLU A 145 24.25 -0.39 -6.41
CA GLU A 145 25.00 -1.40 -7.16
C GLU A 145 24.51 -2.82 -6.86
N THR A 146 24.18 -3.12 -5.61
CA THR A 146 23.63 -4.41 -5.21
C THR A 146 22.23 -4.61 -5.80
N TRP A 147 21.39 -3.57 -5.72
CA TRP A 147 20.05 -3.56 -6.31
C TRP A 147 20.06 -3.83 -7.82
N SER A 148 20.99 -3.23 -8.56
CA SER A 148 21.05 -3.38 -10.02
C SER A 148 21.40 -4.82 -10.43
N ARG A 149 22.24 -5.51 -9.66
CA ARG A 149 22.73 -6.87 -9.96
C ARG A 149 21.76 -8.00 -9.62
N CYS A 150 20.91 -7.84 -8.60
CA CYS A 150 19.97 -8.90 -8.22
C CYS A 150 18.82 -9.02 -9.24
N PRO A 151 18.38 -10.22 -9.66
CA PRO A 151 17.12 -10.38 -10.38
C PRO A 151 15.93 -9.78 -9.62
N LYS A 152 14.98 -9.17 -10.32
CA LYS A 152 13.83 -8.47 -9.72
C LYS A 152 12.53 -8.98 -10.33
N HIS A 153 11.60 -9.38 -9.46
CA HIS A 153 10.26 -9.86 -9.80
C HIS A 153 9.25 -8.90 -9.18
N VAL A 154 8.96 -7.84 -9.91
CA VAL A 154 8.15 -6.71 -9.43
C VAL A 154 6.70 -7.15 -9.26
N ALA A 155 6.08 -6.77 -8.14
CA ALA A 155 4.66 -6.97 -7.88
C ALA A 155 3.83 -6.44 -9.05
N THR A 156 2.92 -7.27 -9.53
CA THR A 156 2.12 -6.94 -10.70
C THR A 156 1.19 -5.76 -10.40
N ALA A 157 1.08 -4.84 -11.36
CA ALA A 157 0.16 -3.70 -11.24
C ALA A 157 -1.26 -4.19 -10.93
N PHE A 158 -2.00 -3.41 -10.15
CA PHE A 158 -3.35 -3.75 -9.71
C PHE A 158 -4.28 -4.09 -10.89
N GLU A 159 -4.23 -3.30 -11.96
CA GLU A 159 -5.04 -3.45 -13.16
C GLU A 159 -4.75 -4.77 -13.89
N CYS A 160 -3.50 -5.22 -13.86
CA CYS A 160 -3.10 -6.50 -14.43
C CYS A 160 -3.51 -7.67 -13.52
N THR A 161 -3.39 -7.49 -12.20
CA THR A 161 -3.75 -8.50 -11.19
C THR A 161 -5.26 -8.79 -11.23
N PHE A 162 -6.08 -7.76 -11.39
CA PHE A 162 -7.54 -7.83 -11.44
C PHE A 162 -8.07 -7.40 -12.81
N SER A 163 -7.50 -7.99 -13.88
CA SER A 163 -7.89 -7.75 -15.26
C SER A 163 -9.16 -8.53 -15.65
N GLU A 164 -9.86 -8.08 -16.70
CA GLU A 164 -11.06 -8.76 -17.23
C GLU A 164 -10.80 -10.20 -17.69
N SER A 165 -9.56 -10.51 -18.08
CA SER A 165 -9.13 -11.87 -18.45
C SER A 165 -8.85 -12.79 -17.25
N SER A 166 -8.85 -12.24 -16.03
CA SER A 166 -8.63 -13.01 -14.81
C SER A 166 -9.87 -13.81 -14.42
N LYS A 167 -9.68 -14.93 -13.71
CA LYS A 167 -10.78 -15.63 -13.03
C LYS A 167 -11.26 -14.89 -11.76
N ILE A 168 -10.52 -13.87 -11.34
CA ILE A 168 -10.80 -13.06 -10.16
C ILE A 168 -11.63 -11.85 -10.61
N PRO A 169 -12.71 -11.48 -9.89
CA PRO A 169 -13.50 -10.32 -10.28
C PRO A 169 -12.67 -9.03 -10.29
N THR A 170 -13.00 -8.14 -11.22
CA THR A 170 -12.35 -6.82 -11.34
C THR A 170 -12.87 -5.85 -10.28
N LEU A 171 -12.21 -4.70 -10.11
CA LEU A 171 -12.74 -3.62 -9.29
C LEU A 171 -14.13 -3.17 -9.76
N ARG A 172 -14.36 -3.14 -11.09
CA ARG A 172 -15.66 -2.79 -11.67
C ARG A 172 -16.74 -3.75 -11.19
N ASP A 173 -16.45 -5.05 -11.19
CA ASP A 173 -17.41 -6.09 -10.79
C ASP A 173 -17.75 -5.98 -9.30
N TRP A 174 -16.74 -5.78 -8.44
CA TRP A 174 -16.95 -5.57 -7.00
C TRP A 174 -17.80 -4.33 -6.70
N VAL A 175 -17.55 -3.22 -7.38
CA VAL A 175 -18.33 -1.99 -7.20
C VAL A 175 -19.75 -2.19 -7.75
N ALA A 176 -19.90 -2.85 -8.90
CA ALA A 176 -21.18 -3.10 -9.55
C ALA A 176 -22.11 -3.93 -8.68
N GLU A 177 -21.58 -4.98 -8.06
CA GLU A 177 -22.28 -5.78 -7.06
C GLU A 177 -22.66 -4.92 -5.85
N ALA A 178 -21.71 -4.15 -5.32
CA ALA A 178 -21.91 -3.36 -4.11
C ALA A 178 -22.97 -2.25 -4.24
N VAL A 179 -23.14 -1.66 -5.43
CA VAL A 179 -24.14 -0.61 -5.68
C VAL A 179 -25.41 -1.13 -6.38
N GLY A 180 -25.44 -2.40 -6.78
CA GLY A 180 -26.55 -3.00 -7.53
C GLY A 180 -26.75 -2.38 -8.91
N ARG A 181 -25.65 -2.13 -9.65
CA ARG A 181 -25.64 -1.58 -11.02
C ARG A 181 -24.61 -2.29 -11.90
N PRO A 182 -25.01 -3.35 -12.64
CA PRO A 182 -24.09 -4.13 -13.47
C PRO A 182 -23.48 -3.34 -14.65
N GLU A 183 -24.18 -2.31 -15.13
CA GLU A 183 -23.82 -1.48 -16.27
C GLU A 183 -22.86 -0.33 -15.94
N LEU A 184 -22.36 -0.25 -14.71
CA LEU A 184 -21.50 0.87 -14.33
C LEU A 184 -20.17 0.86 -15.08
N GLY A 185 -19.70 2.08 -15.39
CA GLY A 185 -18.34 2.36 -15.85
C GLY A 185 -17.48 2.92 -14.72
N LEU A 186 -16.18 2.67 -14.80
CA LEU A 186 -15.17 3.28 -13.92
C LEU A 186 -14.29 4.25 -14.72
N THR A 187 -14.04 5.42 -14.15
CA THR A 187 -13.07 6.40 -14.66
C THR A 187 -12.03 6.68 -13.59
N GLU A 188 -10.76 6.55 -13.91
CA GLU A 188 -9.68 6.78 -12.94
C GLU A 188 -9.53 8.26 -12.60
N LEU A 189 -9.44 8.57 -11.31
CA LEU A 189 -9.36 9.94 -10.79
C LEU A 189 -8.10 10.20 -9.92
N SER A 190 -7.24 9.20 -9.75
CA SER A 190 -6.01 9.30 -8.94
C SER A 190 -4.99 10.29 -9.52
N GLY A 191 -3.94 10.60 -8.75
CA GLY A 191 -2.81 11.39 -9.26
C GLY A 191 -3.18 12.82 -9.67
N GLY A 192 -4.23 13.38 -9.07
CA GLY A 192 -4.77 14.70 -9.39
C GLY A 192 -5.74 14.76 -10.57
N GLU A 193 -6.11 13.63 -11.18
CA GLU A 193 -7.02 13.62 -12.34
C GLU A 193 -8.48 13.95 -11.97
N TRP A 194 -8.84 13.83 -10.69
CA TRP A 194 -10.11 14.35 -10.15
C TRP A 194 -10.38 15.82 -10.51
N ARG A 195 -9.34 16.64 -10.77
CA ARG A 195 -9.51 18.05 -11.15
C ARG A 195 -10.22 18.18 -12.50
N ALA A 196 -10.00 17.26 -13.45
CA ALA A 196 -10.71 17.26 -14.73
C ALA A 196 -12.23 17.03 -14.55
N ALA A 197 -12.65 16.36 -13.47
CA ALA A 197 -14.07 16.14 -13.17
C ALA A 197 -14.78 17.40 -12.61
N HIS A 198 -14.03 18.39 -12.13
CA HIS A 198 -14.56 19.59 -11.48
C HIS A 198 -14.20 20.91 -12.17
N TYR A 199 -13.12 20.92 -12.96
CA TYR A 199 -12.58 22.12 -13.61
C TYR A 199 -12.48 21.89 -15.11
N ALA A 200 -13.18 22.72 -15.89
CA ALA A 200 -13.13 22.68 -17.35
C ALA A 200 -11.82 23.22 -17.94
N ASP A 201 -11.11 24.07 -17.18
CA ASP A 201 -9.87 24.73 -17.59
C ASP A 201 -8.71 24.27 -16.69
N GLU A 202 -7.69 23.66 -17.31
CA GLU A 202 -6.47 23.20 -16.64
C GLU A 202 -5.70 24.35 -15.97
N GLY A 203 -5.77 25.57 -16.50
CA GLY A 203 -5.14 26.75 -15.91
C GLY A 203 -5.69 27.12 -14.53
N ARG A 204 -6.86 26.59 -14.16
CA ARG A 204 -7.52 26.81 -12.87
C ARG A 204 -7.37 25.64 -11.91
N TRP A 205 -6.67 24.59 -12.30
CA TRP A 205 -6.53 23.40 -11.48
C TRP A 205 -5.79 23.72 -10.17
N PRO A 206 -6.36 23.37 -9.01
CA PRO A 206 -5.65 23.54 -7.75
C PRO A 206 -4.41 22.62 -7.71
N PRO A 207 -3.42 22.94 -6.87
CA PRO A 207 -2.32 22.03 -6.59
C PRO A 207 -2.82 20.67 -6.12
N SER A 208 -2.16 19.59 -6.55
CA SER A 208 -2.45 18.23 -6.08
C SER A 208 -1.15 17.52 -5.67
N PRO A 209 -1.11 16.87 -4.50
CA PRO A 209 0.03 16.04 -4.08
C PRO A 209 -0.02 14.68 -4.79
N ARG A 210 0.17 14.69 -6.11
CA ARG A 210 -0.07 13.54 -7.01
C ARG A 210 0.58 12.23 -6.54
N GLY A 211 1.77 12.31 -5.94
CA GLY A 211 2.55 11.14 -5.48
C GLY A 211 2.11 10.52 -4.14
N THR A 212 1.31 11.22 -3.33
CA THR A 212 0.83 10.72 -2.03
C THR A 212 -0.70 10.57 -1.98
N GLU A 213 -1.36 10.89 -3.09
CA GLU A 213 -2.80 10.75 -3.23
C GLU A 213 -3.20 9.27 -3.27
N ARG A 214 -4.26 8.92 -2.54
CA ARG A 214 -4.81 7.56 -2.58
C ARG A 214 -5.48 7.30 -3.92
N ARG A 215 -5.35 6.05 -4.39
CA ARG A 215 -6.06 5.57 -5.56
C ARG A 215 -7.57 5.78 -5.43
N LYS A 216 -8.20 6.32 -6.47
CA LYS A 216 -9.64 6.59 -6.50
C LYS A 216 -10.19 6.68 -7.93
N PHE A 217 -11.43 6.24 -8.08
CA PHE A 217 -12.17 6.20 -9.33
C PHE A 217 -13.54 6.89 -9.17
N LEU A 218 -14.10 7.35 -10.26
CA LEU A 218 -15.50 7.71 -10.40
C LEU A 218 -16.24 6.51 -11.01
N ALA A 219 -17.19 5.96 -10.27
CA ALA A 219 -18.16 5.00 -10.82
C ALA A 219 -19.41 5.74 -11.30
N SER A 220 -19.90 5.41 -12.49
CA SER A 220 -21.09 6.05 -13.08
C SER A 220 -22.03 5.01 -13.69
N ALA A 221 -23.33 5.12 -13.40
CA ALA A 221 -24.41 4.33 -14.01
C ALA A 221 -25.61 5.26 -14.28
N GLY A 222 -25.76 5.71 -15.53
CA GLY A 222 -26.75 6.71 -15.90
C GLY A 222 -26.53 8.03 -15.15
N ARG A 223 -27.48 8.42 -14.28
CA ARG A 223 -27.37 9.62 -13.43
C ARG A 223 -26.73 9.34 -12.07
N ASP A 224 -26.66 8.08 -11.65
CA ASP A 224 -26.06 7.72 -10.38
C ASP A 224 -24.53 7.74 -10.51
N ARG A 225 -23.86 8.34 -9.52
CA ARG A 225 -22.40 8.43 -9.44
C ARG A 225 -21.89 8.12 -8.04
N TRP A 226 -20.69 7.53 -7.97
CA TRP A 226 -20.02 7.19 -6.72
C TRP A 226 -18.52 7.48 -6.79
N LEU A 227 -17.96 7.96 -5.69
CA LEU A 227 -16.53 7.97 -5.44
C LEU A 227 -16.11 6.60 -4.92
N VAL A 228 -15.16 5.95 -5.60
CA VAL A 228 -14.56 4.68 -5.18
C VAL A 228 -13.12 4.97 -4.79
N LYS A 229 -12.80 4.97 -3.49
CA LYS A 229 -11.49 5.44 -2.97
C LYS A 229 -10.84 4.38 -2.10
N PHE A 230 -9.57 4.08 -2.36
CA PHE A 230 -8.84 3.11 -1.55
C PHE A 230 -8.76 3.59 -0.08
N ALA A 231 -9.19 2.71 0.81
CA ALA A 231 -9.30 2.92 2.25
C ALA A 231 -8.45 1.92 3.04
N GLY A 232 -7.79 0.98 2.38
CA GLY A 232 -6.96 -0.03 3.03
C GLY A 232 -7.67 -1.37 3.19
N LEU A 233 -6.89 -2.43 3.23
CA LEU A 233 -7.38 -3.81 3.36
C LEU A 233 -7.80 -4.12 4.81
N GLY A 234 -8.64 -5.14 4.94
CA GLY A 234 -9.02 -5.72 6.23
C GLY A 234 -9.55 -4.70 7.24
N GLU A 235 -9.02 -4.75 8.45
CA GLU A 235 -9.50 -3.91 9.57
C GLU A 235 -9.26 -2.41 9.34
N THR A 236 -8.21 -2.03 8.62
CA THR A 236 -7.96 -0.63 8.27
C THR A 236 -9.10 -0.03 7.45
N GLY A 237 -9.54 -0.74 6.41
CA GLY A 237 -10.68 -0.33 5.60
C GLY A 237 -11.97 -0.28 6.41
N ARG A 238 -12.22 -1.29 7.26
CA ARG A 238 -13.42 -1.34 8.11
C ARG A 238 -13.48 -0.18 9.11
N ARG A 239 -12.35 0.18 9.73
CA ARG A 239 -12.25 1.37 10.59
C ARG A 239 -12.58 2.63 9.82
N LYS A 240 -11.98 2.84 8.65
CA LYS A 240 -12.25 4.03 7.83
C LYS A 240 -13.70 4.07 7.34
N LYS A 241 -14.34 2.92 7.04
CA LYS A 241 -15.77 2.84 6.74
C LYS A 241 -16.61 3.33 7.92
N ARG A 242 -16.38 2.80 9.14
CA ARG A 242 -17.11 3.24 10.34
C ARG A 242 -16.97 4.75 10.56
N THR A 243 -15.74 5.27 10.45
CA THR A 243 -15.48 6.70 10.56
C THR A 243 -16.23 7.51 9.49
N ALA A 244 -16.21 7.08 8.24
CA ALA A 244 -16.90 7.76 7.15
C ALA A 244 -18.43 7.73 7.33
N THR A 245 -18.99 6.63 7.84
CA THR A 245 -20.42 6.55 8.18
C THR A 245 -20.79 7.55 9.27
N MET A 246 -20.02 7.63 10.36
CA MET A 246 -20.27 8.61 11.42
C MET A 246 -20.15 10.05 10.92
N LEU A 247 -19.19 10.33 10.03
CA LEU A 247 -19.05 11.66 9.41
C LEU A 247 -20.26 12.01 8.54
N HIS A 248 -20.80 11.04 7.80
CA HIS A 248 -22.00 11.24 7.00
C HIS A 248 -23.24 11.51 7.88
N GLU A 249 -23.44 10.73 8.95
CA GLU A 249 -24.53 10.92 9.92
C GLU A 249 -24.48 12.29 10.60
N ALA A 250 -23.28 12.88 10.72
CA ALA A 250 -23.05 14.22 11.23
C ALA A 250 -23.01 15.31 10.14
N GLU A 251 -23.43 14.98 8.91
CA GLU A 251 -23.52 15.90 7.76
C GLU A 251 -22.15 16.48 7.28
N PHE A 252 -21.04 15.86 7.69
CA PHE A 252 -19.68 16.25 7.27
C PHE A 252 -19.14 15.46 6.07
N GLY A 253 -19.90 14.49 5.54
CA GLY A 253 -19.42 13.61 4.49
C GLY A 253 -20.52 13.02 3.61
N SER A 254 -20.09 12.45 2.49
CA SER A 254 -20.94 11.72 1.56
C SER A 254 -21.48 10.43 2.15
N GLN A 255 -22.66 10.01 1.70
CA GLN A 255 -23.25 8.74 2.09
C GLN A 255 -22.33 7.58 1.71
N VAL A 256 -21.92 6.80 2.71
CA VAL A 256 -21.17 5.56 2.50
C VAL A 256 -22.13 4.48 2.01
N VAL A 257 -21.85 3.90 0.85
CA VAL A 257 -22.62 2.80 0.27
C VAL A 257 -22.02 1.46 0.67
N ALA A 258 -20.70 1.30 0.48
CA ALA A 258 -20.04 0.02 0.68
C ALA A 258 -18.55 0.15 1.01
N LEU A 259 -17.94 -0.98 1.38
CA LEU A 259 -16.50 -1.19 1.40
C LEU A 259 -16.24 -2.53 0.69
N CYS A 260 -15.61 -2.49 -0.48
CA CYS A 260 -15.34 -3.67 -1.30
C CYS A 260 -13.83 -3.82 -1.51
N HIS A 261 -13.25 -4.92 -1.00
CA HIS A 261 -11.83 -5.26 -1.19
C HIS A 261 -10.85 -4.10 -0.90
N GLY A 262 -11.15 -3.28 0.11
CA GLY A 262 -10.32 -2.13 0.50
C GLY A 262 -10.66 -0.81 -0.17
N PHE A 263 -11.65 -0.76 -1.06
CA PHE A 263 -12.20 0.47 -1.62
C PHE A 263 -13.48 0.89 -0.89
N LEU A 264 -13.48 2.10 -0.34
CA LEU A 264 -14.68 2.75 0.20
C LEU A 264 -15.48 3.33 -0.97
N VAL A 265 -16.77 2.99 -1.02
CA VAL A 265 -17.70 3.46 -2.05
C VAL A 265 -18.65 4.45 -1.41
N GLU A 266 -18.63 5.69 -1.90
CA GLU A 266 -19.41 6.81 -1.35
C GLU A 266 -20.23 7.45 -2.47
N ARG A 267 -21.44 7.94 -2.17
CA ARG A 267 -22.23 8.72 -3.14
C ARG A 267 -21.44 9.93 -3.61
N TRP A 268 -21.40 10.14 -4.93
CA TRP A 268 -20.81 11.35 -5.49
C TRP A 268 -21.70 12.55 -5.18
N ILE A 269 -21.09 13.66 -4.79
CA ILE A 269 -21.78 14.93 -4.56
C ILE A 269 -21.26 15.93 -5.58
N ASP A 270 -22.16 16.47 -6.39
CA ASP A 270 -21.88 17.62 -7.25
C ASP A 270 -21.85 18.90 -6.42
N GLY A 271 -20.76 19.05 -5.66
CA GLY A 271 -20.51 20.24 -4.85
C GLY A 271 -19.92 21.38 -5.66
N THR A 272 -20.11 22.60 -5.17
CA THR A 272 -19.37 23.79 -5.63
C THR A 272 -18.14 23.97 -4.75
N THR A 273 -16.96 24.11 -5.35
CA THR A 273 -15.72 24.31 -4.61
C THR A 273 -15.61 25.73 -4.07
N MET A 274 -14.85 25.93 -2.98
CA MET A 274 -14.73 27.25 -2.34
C MET A 274 -14.08 28.32 -3.22
N ASP A 275 -13.28 27.94 -4.22
CA ASP A 275 -12.73 28.88 -5.20
C ASP A 275 -13.79 29.40 -6.19
N GLN A 276 -14.84 28.60 -6.45
CA GLN A 276 -15.96 28.98 -7.32
C GLN A 276 -17.08 29.67 -6.54
N ALA A 277 -17.29 29.30 -5.28
CA ALA A 277 -18.24 29.92 -4.37
C ALA A 277 -17.60 30.17 -2.99
N PRO A 278 -16.88 31.30 -2.83
CA PRO A 278 -16.22 31.64 -1.57
C PRO A 278 -17.23 31.78 -0.43
N LEU A 279 -16.95 31.14 0.70
CA LEU A 279 -17.71 31.33 1.93
C LEU A 279 -17.19 32.56 2.69
N PRO A 280 -18.08 33.35 3.32
CA PRO A 280 -17.66 34.36 4.27
C PRO A 280 -16.78 33.73 5.35
N ARG A 281 -15.66 34.40 5.69
CA ARG A 281 -14.65 33.87 6.63
C ARG A 281 -15.26 33.41 7.96
N GLU A 282 -16.19 34.18 8.51
CA GLU A 282 -16.87 33.85 9.76
C GLU A 282 -17.64 32.53 9.67
N ARG A 283 -18.38 32.32 8.57
CA ARG A 283 -19.10 31.07 8.32
C ARG A 283 -18.14 29.90 8.14
N LEU A 284 -17.06 30.08 7.39
CA LEU A 284 -16.04 29.04 7.22
C LEU A 284 -15.43 28.62 8.58
N ILE A 285 -15.08 29.59 9.42
CA ILE A 285 -14.53 29.32 10.76
C ILE A 285 -15.55 28.57 11.63
N ALA A 286 -16.82 28.96 11.59
CA ALA A 286 -17.87 28.28 12.33
C ALA A 286 -18.03 26.81 11.90
N GLU A 287 -18.14 26.55 10.59
CA GLU A 287 -18.27 25.18 10.06
C GLU A 287 -17.04 24.32 10.39
N PHE A 288 -15.85 24.89 10.23
CA PHE A 288 -14.61 24.18 10.56
C PHE A 288 -14.50 23.87 12.06
N THR A 289 -14.94 24.79 12.92
CA THR A 289 -15.00 24.58 14.37
C THR A 289 -15.97 23.47 14.74
N ASN A 290 -17.16 23.45 14.13
CA ASN A 290 -18.15 22.38 14.33
C ASN A 290 -17.58 21.01 13.94
N TYR A 291 -16.95 20.92 12.77
CA TYR A 291 -16.29 19.70 12.30
C TYR A 291 -15.19 19.23 13.25
N LEU A 292 -14.29 20.12 13.65
CA LEU A 292 -13.17 19.78 14.55
C LEU A 292 -13.65 19.37 15.94
N ALA A 293 -14.63 20.08 16.51
CA ALA A 293 -15.23 19.73 17.79
C ALA A 293 -15.91 18.36 17.74
N TRP A 294 -16.68 18.10 16.68
CA TRP A 294 -17.31 16.79 16.49
C TRP A 294 -16.27 15.68 16.38
N ARG A 295 -15.19 15.87 15.61
CA ARG A 295 -14.10 14.87 15.51
C ARG A 295 -13.42 14.63 16.85
N ALA A 296 -13.15 15.69 17.61
CA ALA A 296 -12.52 15.60 18.92
C ALA A 296 -13.40 14.88 19.96
N LEU A 297 -14.72 14.89 19.80
CA LEU A 297 -15.65 14.17 20.68
C LEU A 297 -15.85 12.72 20.24
N ASN A 298 -15.98 12.46 18.95
CA ASN A 298 -16.46 11.18 18.42
C ASN A 298 -15.35 10.26 17.87
N LEU A 299 -14.18 10.80 17.52
CA LEU A 299 -13.08 10.06 16.88
C LEU A 299 -11.77 10.17 17.67
N ARG A 300 -11.86 10.14 19.00
CA ARG A 300 -10.69 10.22 19.89
C ARG A 300 -9.74 9.06 19.66
N THR A 301 -8.45 9.38 19.58
CA THR A 301 -7.36 8.41 19.58
C THR A 301 -6.74 8.35 20.98
N CYS A 302 -6.18 7.19 21.34
CA CYS A 302 -5.43 7.03 22.59
C CYS A 302 -4.02 7.63 22.52
N GLU A 303 -3.52 7.93 21.31
CA GLU A 303 -2.22 8.55 21.11
C GLU A 303 -2.34 10.08 21.22
N PRO A 304 -1.46 10.75 22.00
CA PRO A 304 -1.39 12.20 21.99
C PRO A 304 -0.91 12.67 20.61
N GLY A 305 -1.61 13.66 20.04
CA GLY A 305 -1.17 14.31 18.80
C GLY A 305 0.12 15.12 19.01
N ALA A 306 0.76 15.51 17.91
CA ALA A 306 1.89 16.44 17.95
C ALA A 306 1.47 17.79 18.56
N SER A 307 2.35 18.41 19.34
CA SER A 307 2.13 19.78 19.82
C SER A 307 2.19 20.77 18.65
N LEU A 308 1.59 21.95 18.81
CA LEU A 308 1.69 23.00 17.78
C LEU A 308 3.15 23.39 17.48
N LEU A 309 4.02 23.36 18.50
CA LEU A 309 5.45 23.60 18.34
C LEU A 309 6.09 22.49 17.48
N ALA A 310 5.78 21.22 17.76
CA ALA A 310 6.31 20.08 17.00
C ALA A 310 5.77 20.00 15.56
N LEU A 311 4.68 20.70 15.23
CA LEU A 311 4.16 20.83 13.86
C LEU A 311 4.77 22.01 13.09
N ALA A 312 5.40 22.96 13.79
CA ALA A 312 6.01 24.15 13.21
C ALA A 312 7.52 23.98 12.90
N GLU A 313 8.11 22.90 13.41
CA GLU A 313 9.48 22.44 13.12
C GLU A 313 9.51 21.48 11.91
#